data_AF-I4LVL1-F1
#
_entry.id   AF-I4LVL1-F1
#
_cell.length_a   1.000
_cell.length_b   1.000
_cell.length_c   1.000
_cell.angle_alpha   90.00
_cell.angle_beta   90.00
_cell.angle_gamma   90.00
#
_symmetry.space_group_name_H-M   'P 1'
#
loop_
_entity.id
_entity.type
_entity.pdbx_description
1 polymer ?
#
loop_
_entity_poly.entity_id
_entity_poly.type
_entity_poly.pdbx_seq_one_letter_code
_entity_poly.pdbx_strand_id
1 'polypeptide(L)'
;MNAHLFLDIQAIQAVPPCNINRDDAGSPKTAQYGGVTRARVSSQCWKHSMREYFKEHSGDSNVGIRSKNIVKYVADKIVALKPELSEQEALDLANKTLNNAGVKTKKDNDEIVPTAKALFFLGETQANSLAQAAINDVTNKKQLQEILKDNPPIDIALFGRMLADDPSLNEDASSQVAHAISTHAVRAEFDYYTAVDDLSTEDNAGAGMLGTIEYSSSTLYRYANVAIHEFSHQLSDNKESTINALRLFIEAFANAMPTGKVNTFANQTLPQMLVVTLRDDRPVNLVSAFEDPVKSKDGYVSKSIEKLSQEYEKVQKFVHKPLASFYVTMDSSNEEIKLGVEEQSMQQLLDDFSSKVSEFLQ
;
A
#
# COMPACT_ATOMS: atom_id res chain seq x y z
N MET A 1 1.64 30.88 1.13
CA MET A 1 2.97 30.27 0.96
C MET A 1 2.71 28.79 0.76
N ASN A 2 2.93 28.26 -0.45
CA ASN A 2 2.90 26.80 -0.67
C ASN A 2 4.14 26.22 0.02
N ALA A 3 4.02 25.87 1.30
CA ALA A 3 5.07 25.13 1.99
C ALA A 3 5.04 23.70 1.47
N HIS A 4 6.14 23.24 0.86
CA HIS A 4 6.28 21.86 0.42
C HIS A 4 6.33 20.94 1.65
N LEU A 5 5.18 20.45 2.09
CA LEU A 5 5.08 19.58 3.24
C LEU A 5 5.18 18.11 2.82
N PHE A 6 6.07 17.36 3.48
CA PHE A 6 6.28 15.94 3.26
C PHE A 6 6.18 15.16 4.56
N LEU A 7 5.62 13.95 4.46
CA LEU A 7 5.65 12.91 5.47
C LEU A 7 6.63 11.82 5.01
N ASP A 8 7.66 11.53 5.79
CA ASP A 8 8.46 10.32 5.66
C ASP A 8 8.03 9.31 6.73
N ILE A 9 7.85 8.05 6.36
CA ILE A 9 7.57 6.94 7.28
C ILE A 9 8.53 5.79 7.04
N GLN A 10 9.14 5.30 8.13
CA GLN A 10 10.16 4.27 8.07
C GLN A 10 9.94 3.25 9.17
N ALA A 11 10.23 1.98 8.89
CA ALA A 11 10.08 0.91 9.87
C ALA A 11 11.21 -0.11 9.81
N ILE A 12 11.52 -0.66 10.98
CA ILE A 12 12.32 -1.87 11.16
C ILE A 12 11.37 -2.99 11.60
N GLN A 13 11.30 -4.05 10.80
CA GLN A 13 10.36 -5.14 11.03
C GLN A 13 11.02 -6.51 10.81
N ALA A 14 11.16 -7.28 11.87
CA ALA A 14 11.53 -8.67 11.86
C ALA A 14 10.35 -9.51 11.40
N VAL A 15 10.59 -10.33 10.38
CA VAL A 15 9.65 -11.31 9.86
C VAL A 15 10.26 -12.70 10.07
N PRO A 16 9.50 -13.66 10.63
CA PRO A 16 9.97 -15.02 10.87
C PRO A 16 10.28 -15.74 9.55
N PRO A 17 10.77 -17.00 9.58
CA PRO A 17 10.82 -17.86 8.41
C PRO A 17 9.50 -17.80 7.63
N CYS A 18 9.53 -17.27 6.40
CA CYS A 18 8.33 -17.04 5.61
C CYS A 18 8.62 -16.91 4.11
N ASN A 19 7.54 -16.89 3.33
CA ASN A 19 7.56 -16.59 1.90
C ASN A 19 6.41 -15.63 1.53
N ILE A 20 6.46 -14.43 2.10
CA ILE A 20 5.42 -13.39 1.97
C ILE A 20 5.31 -12.78 0.59
N ASN A 21 6.39 -12.80 -0.19
CA ASN A 21 6.40 -12.28 -1.54
C ASN A 21 7.37 -13.07 -2.44
N ARG A 22 6.78 -13.81 -3.38
CA ARG A 22 7.49 -14.73 -4.28
C ARG A 22 7.53 -14.28 -5.73
N ASP A 23 8.44 -14.87 -6.48
CA ASP A 23 8.47 -14.83 -7.94
C ASP A 23 7.60 -15.93 -8.56
N ASP A 24 7.72 -16.08 -9.87
CA ASP A 24 7.03 -17.08 -10.69
C ASP A 24 7.50 -18.52 -10.45
N ALA A 25 8.74 -18.71 -10.00
CA ALA A 25 9.28 -20.01 -9.58
C ALA A 25 8.84 -20.40 -8.16
N GLY A 26 8.25 -19.46 -7.41
CA GLY A 26 7.79 -19.66 -6.04
C GLY A 26 8.84 -19.30 -4.99
N SER A 27 10.02 -18.84 -5.39
CA SER A 27 11.11 -18.43 -4.51
C SER A 27 10.84 -17.06 -3.88
N PRO A 28 11.22 -16.83 -2.61
CA PRO A 28 11.18 -15.50 -2.02
C PRO A 28 11.97 -14.50 -2.88
N LYS A 29 11.37 -13.33 -3.14
CA LYS A 29 12.04 -12.29 -3.93
C LYS A 29 13.27 -11.77 -3.18
N THR A 30 14.35 -11.60 -3.92
CA THR A 30 15.61 -11.05 -3.41
C THR A 30 16.05 -9.79 -4.17
N ALA A 31 17.09 -9.13 -3.67
CA ALA A 31 17.81 -8.04 -4.34
C ALA A 31 19.29 -8.03 -3.94
N GLN A 32 20.15 -7.49 -4.80
CA GLN A 32 21.55 -7.19 -4.43
C GLN A 32 21.63 -5.77 -3.87
N TYR A 33 22.16 -5.61 -2.66
CA TYR A 33 22.40 -4.29 -2.06
C TYR A 33 23.57 -4.34 -1.08
N GLY A 34 24.55 -3.46 -1.27
CA GLY A 34 25.78 -3.47 -0.46
C GLY A 34 26.64 -4.71 -0.66
N GLY A 35 26.65 -5.27 -1.87
CA GLY A 35 27.43 -6.46 -2.22
C GLY A 35 26.92 -7.79 -1.64
N VAL A 36 25.71 -7.83 -1.07
CA VAL A 36 25.11 -9.08 -0.56
C VAL A 36 23.65 -9.23 -1.00
N THR A 37 23.19 -10.48 -1.05
CA THR A 37 21.78 -10.83 -1.29
C THR A 37 20.92 -10.43 -0.10
N ARG A 38 19.86 -9.67 -0.36
CA ARG A 38 18.85 -9.22 0.61
C ARG A 38 17.51 -9.88 0.32
N ALA A 39 16.72 -10.14 1.35
CA ALA A 39 15.29 -10.41 1.14
C ALA A 39 14.66 -9.13 0.61
N ARG A 40 13.70 -9.26 -0.31
CA ARG A 40 12.98 -8.13 -0.88
C ARG A 40 11.49 -8.41 -0.89
N VAL A 41 10.72 -7.51 -0.29
CA VAL A 41 9.26 -7.48 -0.44
C VAL A 41 8.89 -6.32 -1.35
N SER A 42 8.15 -6.63 -2.39
CA SER A 42 7.88 -5.68 -3.45
C SER A 42 6.93 -4.55 -3.01
N SER A 43 7.16 -3.33 -3.49
CA SER A 43 6.33 -2.17 -3.11
C SER A 43 4.87 -2.38 -3.49
N GLN A 44 4.58 -3.05 -4.61
CA GLN A 44 3.22 -3.41 -5.00
C GLN A 44 2.55 -4.39 -4.03
N CYS A 45 3.33 -5.25 -3.37
CA CYS A 45 2.83 -6.18 -2.37
C CYS A 45 2.38 -5.41 -1.12
N TRP A 46 3.21 -4.50 -0.62
CA TRP A 46 2.87 -3.61 0.49
C TRP A 46 1.71 -2.67 0.14
N LYS A 47 1.75 -2.01 -1.02
CA LYS A 47 0.64 -1.15 -1.47
C LYS A 47 -0.67 -1.92 -1.59
N HIS A 48 -0.64 -3.20 -1.97
CA HIS A 48 -1.85 -4.01 -1.99
C HIS A 48 -2.36 -4.29 -0.57
N SER A 49 -1.49 -4.73 0.35
CA SER A 49 -1.87 -4.93 1.76
C SER A 49 -2.42 -3.65 2.40
N MET A 50 -1.78 -2.51 2.16
CA MET A 50 -2.25 -1.21 2.65
C MET A 50 -3.62 -0.85 2.08
N ARG A 51 -3.89 -1.14 0.79
CA ARG A 51 -5.22 -0.92 0.20
C ARG A 51 -6.30 -1.78 0.85
N GLU A 52 -6.02 -3.05 1.14
CA GLU A 52 -7.00 -3.90 1.85
C GLU A 52 -7.23 -3.37 3.27
N TYR A 53 -6.16 -2.95 3.95
CA TYR A 53 -6.28 -2.30 5.26
C TYR A 53 -7.15 -1.03 5.19
N PHE A 54 -6.97 -0.20 4.15
CA PHE A 54 -7.81 0.97 3.93
C PHE A 54 -9.28 0.58 3.84
N LYS A 55 -9.65 -0.42 3.04
CA LYS A 55 -11.06 -0.85 2.91
C LYS A 55 -11.67 -1.30 4.22
N GLU A 56 -10.88 -1.95 5.08
CA GLU A 56 -11.36 -2.47 6.37
C GLU A 56 -11.45 -1.39 7.46
N HIS A 57 -10.59 -0.36 7.39
CA HIS A 57 -10.39 0.61 8.48
C HIS A 57 -10.71 2.07 8.09
N SER A 58 -11.11 2.33 6.85
CA SER A 58 -11.46 3.67 6.38
C SER A 58 -12.76 4.21 6.98
N GLY A 59 -13.61 3.36 7.56
CA GLY A 59 -14.99 3.73 7.88
C GLY A 59 -15.71 4.24 6.62
N ASP A 60 -16.28 5.45 6.70
CA ASP A 60 -16.95 6.18 5.61
C ASP A 60 -15.98 6.80 4.57
N SER A 61 -14.67 6.59 4.69
CA SER A 61 -13.73 7.22 3.75
C SER A 61 -13.73 6.53 2.39
N ASN A 62 -13.83 7.32 1.32
CA ASN A 62 -13.89 6.89 -0.08
C ASN A 62 -12.60 6.12 -0.48
N VAL A 63 -12.64 4.78 -0.40
CA VAL A 63 -11.59 3.88 -0.91
C VAL A 63 -12.00 3.32 -2.27
N GLY A 64 -11.09 3.35 -3.24
CA GLY A 64 -11.35 2.93 -4.61
C GLY A 64 -11.44 1.41 -4.75
N ILE A 65 -12.27 0.96 -5.69
CA ILE A 65 -12.32 -0.43 -6.13
C ILE A 65 -11.52 -0.55 -7.43
N ARG A 66 -10.56 -1.50 -7.45
CA ARG A 66 -9.86 -1.92 -8.67
C ARG A 66 -10.52 -3.16 -9.25
N SER A 67 -11.21 -3.03 -10.39
CA SER A 67 -11.88 -4.17 -11.03
C SER A 67 -11.96 -4.03 -12.54
N LYS A 68 -12.14 -5.17 -13.23
CA LYS A 68 -12.62 -5.18 -14.63
C LYS A 68 -14.15 -5.10 -14.70
N ASN A 69 -14.84 -5.45 -13.62
CA ASN A 69 -16.31 -5.51 -13.55
C ASN A 69 -16.94 -4.18 -13.12
N ILE A 70 -16.31 -3.06 -13.49
CA ILE A 70 -16.78 -1.71 -13.14
C ILE A 70 -18.12 -1.36 -13.77
N VAL A 71 -18.49 -1.99 -14.89
CA VAL A 71 -19.81 -1.85 -15.52
C VAL A 71 -20.90 -2.34 -14.57
N LYS A 72 -20.73 -3.53 -13.99
CA LYS A 72 -21.64 -4.08 -12.98
C LYS A 72 -21.69 -3.19 -11.74
N TYR A 73 -20.54 -2.72 -11.25
CA TYR A 73 -20.48 -1.84 -10.09
C TYR A 73 -21.27 -0.54 -10.30
N VAL A 74 -21.13 0.13 -11.44
CA VAL A 74 -21.90 1.35 -11.76
C VAL A 74 -23.38 1.00 -11.98
N ALA A 75 -23.70 -0.12 -12.63
CA ALA A 75 -25.08 -0.56 -12.83
C ALA A 75 -25.81 -0.82 -11.50
N ASP A 76 -25.13 -1.42 -10.52
CA ASP A 76 -25.69 -1.64 -9.18
C ASP A 76 -26.01 -0.30 -8.49
N LYS A 77 -25.18 0.74 -8.69
CA LYS A 77 -25.47 2.10 -8.23
C LYS A 77 -26.66 2.73 -8.97
N ILE A 78 -26.81 2.49 -10.27
CA ILE A 78 -27.97 2.94 -11.06
C ILE A 78 -29.26 2.30 -10.53
N VAL A 79 -29.27 0.98 -10.29
CA VAL A 79 -30.43 0.26 -9.75
C VAL A 79 -30.79 0.79 -8.35
N ALA A 80 -29.79 1.07 -7.51
CA ALA A 80 -30.04 1.66 -6.19
C ALA A 80 -30.68 3.05 -6.26
N LEU A 81 -30.29 3.89 -7.24
CA LEU A 81 -30.84 5.23 -7.45
C LEU A 81 -32.19 5.22 -8.18
N LYS A 82 -32.43 4.25 -9.06
CA LYS A 82 -33.66 4.11 -9.84
C LYS A 82 -34.09 2.63 -9.88
N PRO A 83 -34.78 2.15 -8.82
CA PRO A 83 -35.19 0.74 -8.69
C PRO A 83 -36.17 0.25 -9.75
N GLU A 84 -36.78 1.18 -10.50
CA GLU A 84 -37.70 0.90 -11.60
C GLU A 84 -36.99 0.35 -12.85
N LEU A 85 -35.69 0.59 -12.99
CA LEU A 85 -34.91 0.06 -14.11
C LEU A 85 -34.61 -1.42 -13.90
N SER A 86 -34.75 -2.20 -14.96
CA SER A 86 -34.27 -3.59 -14.94
C SER A 86 -32.74 -3.63 -14.86
N GLU A 87 -32.22 -4.74 -14.32
CA GLU A 87 -30.77 -4.96 -14.23
C GLU A 87 -30.07 -4.84 -15.59
N GLN A 88 -30.71 -5.33 -16.66
CA GLN A 88 -30.16 -5.26 -18.02
C GLN A 88 -30.09 -3.81 -18.53
N GLU A 89 -31.13 -3.01 -18.31
CA GLU A 89 -31.14 -1.60 -18.70
C GLU A 89 -30.07 -0.80 -17.94
N ALA A 90 -29.90 -1.07 -16.64
CA ALA A 90 -28.85 -0.45 -15.84
C ALA A 90 -27.44 -0.81 -16.34
N LEU A 91 -27.22 -2.07 -16.74
CA LEU A 91 -25.96 -2.52 -17.33
C LEU A 91 -25.66 -1.83 -18.66
N ASP A 92 -26.66 -1.68 -19.52
CA ASP A 92 -26.51 -1.02 -20.82
C ASP A 92 -26.22 0.48 -20.65
N LEU A 93 -26.90 1.15 -19.71
CA LEU A 93 -26.64 2.55 -19.34
C LEU A 93 -25.24 2.75 -18.76
N ALA A 94 -24.81 1.88 -17.83
CA ALA A 94 -23.49 1.92 -17.25
C ALA A 94 -22.40 1.72 -18.32
N ASN A 95 -22.58 0.73 -19.19
CA ASN A 95 -21.65 0.43 -20.28
C ASN A 95 -21.55 1.61 -21.27
N LYS A 96 -22.68 2.21 -21.66
CA LYS A 96 -22.72 3.40 -22.53
C LYS A 96 -21.97 4.57 -21.88
N THR A 97 -22.25 4.85 -20.61
CA THR A 97 -21.66 5.96 -19.86
C THR A 97 -20.15 5.81 -19.70
N LEU A 98 -19.68 4.61 -19.34
CA LEU A 98 -18.24 4.33 -19.19
C LEU A 98 -17.48 4.47 -20.52
N ASN A 99 -18.04 3.97 -21.63
CA ASN A 99 -17.43 4.14 -22.95
C ASN A 99 -17.39 5.62 -23.37
N ASN A 100 -18.47 6.37 -23.11
CA ASN A 100 -18.51 7.83 -23.35
C ASN A 100 -17.47 8.59 -22.53
N ALA A 101 -17.19 8.12 -21.30
CA ALA A 101 -16.14 8.67 -20.44
C ALA A 101 -14.71 8.31 -20.91
N GLY A 102 -14.56 7.41 -21.89
CA GLY A 102 -13.26 6.96 -22.40
C GLY A 102 -12.75 5.65 -21.77
N VAL A 103 -13.54 5.01 -20.90
CA VAL A 103 -13.20 3.71 -20.31
C VAL A 103 -13.70 2.60 -21.23
N LYS A 104 -12.81 2.09 -22.07
CA LYS A 104 -13.16 1.07 -23.08
C LYS A 104 -13.54 -0.25 -22.42
N THR A 105 -14.70 -0.78 -22.81
CA THR A 105 -15.16 -2.11 -22.41
C THR A 105 -15.01 -3.12 -23.55
N LYS A 106 -15.07 -4.41 -23.20
CA LYS A 106 -15.16 -5.54 -24.11
C LYS A 106 -16.22 -6.50 -23.58
N LYS A 107 -16.86 -7.25 -24.48
CA LYS A 107 -17.70 -8.38 -24.12
C LYS A 107 -16.95 -9.63 -24.56
N ASP A 108 -16.57 -10.49 -23.61
CA ASP A 108 -16.00 -11.79 -23.96
C ASP A 108 -17.11 -12.75 -24.37
N ASN A 109 -16.80 -13.75 -25.21
CA ASN A 109 -17.82 -14.62 -25.81
C ASN A 109 -18.62 -15.44 -24.76
N ASP A 110 -18.07 -15.60 -23.55
CA ASP A 110 -18.69 -16.35 -22.45
C ASP A 110 -19.32 -15.45 -21.36
N GLU A 111 -19.17 -14.11 -21.42
CA GLU A 111 -19.68 -13.18 -20.40
C GLU A 111 -20.96 -12.47 -20.84
N ILE A 112 -22.00 -12.53 -19.99
CA ILE A 112 -23.28 -11.84 -20.21
C ILE A 112 -23.09 -10.32 -20.14
N VAL A 113 -22.16 -9.85 -19.29
CA VAL A 113 -21.93 -8.44 -18.94
C VAL A 113 -20.60 -7.94 -19.56
N PRO A 114 -20.58 -6.77 -20.24
CA PRO A 114 -19.33 -6.16 -20.68
C PRO A 114 -18.39 -5.84 -19.51
N THR A 115 -17.10 -6.11 -19.67
CA THR A 115 -16.05 -5.81 -18.70
C THR A 115 -15.04 -4.81 -19.26
N ALA A 116 -14.39 -4.02 -18.41
CA ALA A 116 -13.34 -3.09 -18.85
C ALA A 116 -12.15 -3.86 -19.46
N LYS A 117 -11.54 -3.30 -20.53
CA LYS A 117 -10.38 -3.93 -21.20
C LYS A 117 -9.18 -4.09 -20.26
N ALA A 118 -9.01 -3.15 -19.33
CA ALA A 118 -7.98 -3.14 -18.31
C ALA A 118 -8.60 -3.00 -16.92
N LEU A 119 -7.81 -3.30 -15.88
CA LEU A 119 -8.22 -3.01 -14.50
C LEU A 119 -8.39 -1.49 -14.34
N PHE A 120 -9.56 -1.07 -13.89
CA PHE A 120 -9.87 0.33 -13.66
C PHE A 120 -10.11 0.56 -12.17
N PHE A 121 -9.65 1.71 -11.68
CA PHE A 121 -9.89 2.15 -10.31
C PHE A 121 -11.00 3.19 -10.28
N LEU A 122 -12.04 2.92 -9.50
CA LEU A 122 -13.22 3.78 -9.37
C LEU A 122 -13.63 3.91 -7.90
N GLY A 123 -13.80 5.15 -7.45
CA GLY A 123 -14.37 5.46 -6.14
C GLY A 123 -15.86 5.27 -6.04
N GLU A 124 -16.38 5.16 -4.83
CA GLU A 124 -17.83 5.07 -4.61
C GLU A 124 -18.54 6.37 -4.99
N THR A 125 -18.01 7.52 -4.55
CA THR A 125 -18.55 8.84 -4.90
C THR A 125 -18.55 9.05 -6.42
N GLN A 126 -17.47 8.66 -7.08
CA GLN A 126 -17.35 8.73 -8.54
C GLN A 126 -18.35 7.79 -9.23
N ALA A 127 -18.54 6.57 -8.72
CA ALA A 127 -19.52 5.63 -9.25
C ALA A 127 -20.96 6.13 -9.08
N ASN A 128 -21.30 6.73 -7.94
CA ASN A 128 -22.61 7.33 -7.70
C ASN A 128 -22.86 8.53 -8.64
N SER A 129 -21.88 9.41 -8.80
CA SER A 129 -21.97 10.55 -9.72
C SER A 129 -22.08 10.09 -11.18
N LEU A 130 -21.36 9.02 -11.58
CA LEU A 130 -21.51 8.41 -12.90
C LEU A 130 -22.89 7.76 -13.08
N ALA A 131 -23.42 7.09 -12.06
CA ALA A 131 -24.75 6.51 -12.09
C ALA A 131 -25.83 7.59 -12.26
N GLN A 132 -25.71 8.71 -11.55
CA GLN A 132 -26.61 9.86 -11.71
C GLN A 132 -26.50 10.48 -13.11
N ALA A 133 -25.28 10.62 -13.63
CA ALA A 133 -25.05 11.11 -14.99
C ALA A 133 -25.65 10.16 -16.04
N ALA A 134 -25.57 8.84 -15.82
CA ALA A 134 -26.18 7.84 -16.67
C ALA A 134 -27.72 7.94 -16.68
N ILE A 135 -28.35 8.13 -15.52
CA ILE A 135 -29.80 8.31 -15.39
C ILE A 135 -30.27 9.59 -16.11
N ASN A 136 -29.46 10.64 -16.07
CA ASN A 136 -29.74 11.92 -16.72
C ASN A 136 -29.36 11.95 -18.22
N ASP A 137 -28.97 10.81 -18.80
CA ASP A 137 -28.49 10.64 -20.18
C ASP A 137 -27.38 11.64 -20.59
N VAL A 138 -26.46 11.91 -19.66
CA VAL A 138 -25.29 12.75 -19.94
C VAL A 138 -24.37 12.00 -20.90
N THR A 139 -24.17 12.56 -22.09
CA THR A 139 -23.32 11.98 -23.15
C THR A 139 -22.00 12.73 -23.36
N ASN A 140 -21.83 13.89 -22.73
CA ASN A 140 -20.64 14.72 -22.91
C ASN A 140 -19.43 14.07 -22.25
N LYS A 141 -18.44 13.66 -23.07
CA LYS A 141 -17.20 13.04 -22.62
C LYS A 141 -16.46 13.86 -21.56
N LYS A 142 -16.33 15.18 -21.73
CA LYS A 142 -15.57 16.03 -20.78
C LYS A 142 -16.22 16.04 -19.40
N GLN A 143 -17.54 16.18 -19.35
CA GLN A 143 -18.28 16.18 -18.09
C GLN A 143 -18.16 14.84 -17.36
N LEU A 144 -18.23 13.72 -18.09
CA LEU A 144 -18.04 12.38 -17.50
C LEU A 144 -16.60 12.15 -17.03
N GLN A 145 -15.61 12.71 -17.74
CA GLN A 145 -14.22 12.66 -17.34
C GLN A 145 -13.93 13.54 -16.12
N GLU A 146 -14.59 14.69 -16.00
CA GLU A 146 -14.53 15.54 -14.80
C GLU A 146 -15.04 14.77 -13.58
N ILE A 147 -16.17 14.06 -13.68
CA ILE A 147 -16.67 13.20 -12.61
C ILE A 147 -15.66 12.12 -12.19
N LEU A 148 -14.92 11.55 -13.15
CA LEU A 148 -13.90 10.52 -12.89
C LEU A 148 -12.59 11.05 -12.28
N LYS A 149 -12.38 12.36 -12.33
CA LYS A 149 -11.22 13.05 -11.77
C LYS A 149 -11.55 13.72 -10.45
N ASP A 150 -12.77 14.19 -10.31
CA ASP A 150 -13.24 14.86 -9.11
C ASP A 150 -13.23 13.89 -7.93
N ASN A 151 -12.78 14.39 -6.79
CA ASN A 151 -12.67 13.69 -5.51
C ASN A 151 -12.12 12.24 -5.63
N PRO A 152 -10.85 12.08 -6.03
CA PRO A 152 -10.23 10.76 -6.13
C PRO A 152 -10.26 10.06 -4.76
N PRO A 153 -10.58 8.76 -4.72
CA PRO A 153 -10.39 7.94 -3.54
C PRO A 153 -8.99 8.03 -2.95
N ILE A 154 -8.89 7.82 -1.64
CA ILE A 154 -7.63 7.92 -0.89
C ILE A 154 -6.52 7.08 -1.52
N ASP A 155 -6.82 5.84 -1.93
CA ASP A 155 -5.82 4.95 -2.52
C ASP A 155 -5.39 5.35 -3.94
N ILE A 156 -6.27 6.02 -4.70
CA ILE A 156 -5.93 6.58 -6.00
C ILE A 156 -5.08 7.83 -5.82
N ALA A 157 -5.46 8.76 -4.93
CA ALA A 157 -4.69 9.96 -4.65
C ALA A 157 -3.27 9.59 -4.17
N LEU A 158 -3.15 8.65 -3.24
CA LEU A 158 -1.85 8.20 -2.73
C LEU A 158 -1.03 7.44 -3.78
N PHE A 159 -1.61 6.47 -4.49
CA PHE A 159 -0.84 5.50 -5.28
C PHE A 159 -0.94 5.69 -6.80
N GLY A 160 -1.72 6.67 -7.25
CA GLY A 160 -1.98 7.01 -8.63
C GLY A 160 -2.92 6.04 -9.35
N ARG A 161 -3.38 6.48 -10.52
CA ARG A 161 -4.14 5.68 -11.50
C ARG A 161 -3.49 5.86 -12.87
N MET A 162 -3.17 4.76 -13.53
CA MET A 162 -2.69 4.78 -14.92
C MET A 162 -3.69 4.05 -15.82
N LEU A 163 -4.14 4.73 -16.87
CA LEU A 163 -4.97 4.18 -17.93
C LEU A 163 -4.30 4.42 -19.29
N ALA A 164 -3.76 3.36 -19.89
CA ALA A 164 -3.05 3.45 -21.17
C ALA A 164 -3.97 3.88 -22.33
N ASP A 165 -5.26 3.51 -22.27
CA ASP A 165 -6.23 3.78 -23.33
C ASP A 165 -6.66 5.26 -23.43
N ASP A 166 -6.66 5.97 -22.30
CA ASP A 166 -6.98 7.40 -22.23
C ASP A 166 -6.16 8.06 -21.11
N PRO A 167 -4.96 8.59 -21.43
CA PRO A 167 -4.08 9.22 -20.44
C PRO A 167 -4.69 10.43 -19.74
N SER A 168 -5.77 11.01 -20.29
CA SER A 168 -6.45 12.13 -19.64
C SER A 168 -7.08 11.72 -18.31
N LEU A 169 -7.34 10.43 -18.07
CA LEU A 169 -7.88 9.89 -16.82
C LEU A 169 -6.79 9.45 -15.82
N ASN A 170 -5.51 9.67 -16.14
CA ASN A 170 -4.43 9.39 -15.22
C ASN A 170 -4.51 10.31 -13.99
N GLU A 171 -4.16 9.74 -12.85
CA GLU A 171 -3.98 10.48 -11.60
C GLU A 171 -2.56 10.21 -11.12
N ASP A 172 -1.81 11.27 -10.83
CA ASP A 172 -0.45 11.15 -10.32
C ASP A 172 -0.47 10.75 -8.85
N ALA A 173 0.51 9.95 -8.44
CA ALA A 173 0.63 9.48 -7.07
C ALA A 173 1.26 10.56 -6.18
N SER A 174 0.61 10.90 -5.07
CA SER A 174 1.21 11.77 -4.04
C SER A 174 2.11 11.02 -3.05
N SER A 175 2.21 9.69 -3.14
CA SER A 175 3.07 8.87 -2.27
C SER A 175 4.11 8.06 -3.04
N GLN A 176 5.26 7.85 -2.41
CA GLN A 176 6.31 6.96 -2.89
C GLN A 176 6.50 5.83 -1.89
N VAL A 177 6.36 4.58 -2.33
CA VAL A 177 6.56 3.39 -1.47
C VAL A 177 7.72 2.58 -2.01
N ALA A 178 8.78 2.42 -1.22
CA ALA A 178 9.95 1.66 -1.61
C ALA A 178 9.72 0.15 -1.55
N HIS A 179 10.56 -0.60 -2.27
CA HIS A 179 10.72 -2.02 -1.97
C HIS A 179 11.30 -2.15 -0.56
N ALA A 180 10.71 -3.00 0.29
CA ALA A 180 11.33 -3.32 1.56
C ALA A 180 12.48 -4.30 1.34
N ILE A 181 13.63 -4.07 1.96
CA ILE A 181 14.79 -4.94 1.86
C ILE A 181 15.31 -5.31 3.24
N SER A 182 15.96 -6.46 3.37
CA SER A 182 16.57 -6.85 4.65
C SER A 182 17.77 -5.98 5.00
N THR A 183 17.91 -5.62 6.28
CA THR A 183 19.03 -4.82 6.82
C THR A 183 20.34 -5.62 6.91
N HIS A 184 20.25 -6.94 6.78
CA HIS A 184 21.37 -7.88 6.73
C HIS A 184 21.29 -8.79 5.48
N ALA A 185 22.36 -9.55 5.23
CA ALA A 185 22.38 -10.59 4.20
C ALA A 185 21.40 -11.72 4.56
N VAL A 186 20.75 -12.30 3.56
CA VAL A 186 19.89 -13.49 3.73
C VAL A 186 20.41 -14.66 2.91
N ARG A 187 20.03 -15.86 3.35
CA ARG A 187 20.23 -17.11 2.59
C ARG A 187 18.86 -17.74 2.41
N ALA A 188 18.62 -18.28 1.22
CA ALA A 188 17.44 -19.09 0.98
C ALA A 188 17.56 -20.40 1.78
N GLU A 189 16.47 -20.77 2.43
CA GLU A 189 16.29 -22.05 3.07
C GLU A 189 15.21 -22.85 2.32
N PHE A 190 15.28 -24.16 2.42
CA PHE A 190 14.43 -25.08 1.67
C PHE A 190 13.69 -26.00 2.63
N ASP A 191 12.36 -25.96 2.59
CA ASP A 191 11.49 -26.88 3.30
C ASP A 191 11.08 -28.01 2.37
N TYR A 192 11.50 -29.24 2.67
CA TYR A 192 11.11 -30.43 1.93
C TYR A 192 9.90 -31.09 2.61
N TYR A 193 8.78 -31.15 1.91
CA TYR A 193 7.53 -31.64 2.47
C TYR A 193 6.93 -32.76 1.62
N THR A 194 6.13 -33.60 2.28
CA THR A 194 5.40 -34.70 1.67
C THR A 194 3.91 -34.55 1.92
N ALA A 195 3.07 -34.89 0.95
CA ALA A 195 1.65 -35.13 1.20
C ALA A 195 1.41 -36.65 1.20
N VAL A 196 0.84 -37.16 2.29
CA VAL A 196 0.52 -38.58 2.45
C VAL A 196 -0.91 -38.82 1.93
N ASP A 197 -1.11 -39.96 1.28
CA ASP A 197 -2.44 -40.43 0.89
C ASP A 197 -2.96 -41.40 1.96
N ASP A 198 -3.96 -40.95 2.72
CA ASP A 198 -4.56 -41.70 3.82
C ASP A 198 -5.25 -43.01 3.38
N LEU A 199 -5.56 -43.18 2.09
CA LEU A 199 -6.22 -44.37 1.53
C LEU A 199 -5.26 -45.27 0.72
N SER A 200 -3.95 -45.01 0.76
CA SER A 200 -2.96 -45.83 0.06
C SER A 200 -2.85 -47.25 0.63
N THR A 201 -2.58 -48.23 -0.23
CA THR A 201 -2.34 -49.64 0.16
C THR A 201 -1.03 -49.77 0.94
N GLU A 202 -0.94 -50.66 1.94
CA GLU A 202 0.23 -50.79 2.84
C GLU A 202 1.57 -51.00 2.12
N ASP A 203 1.59 -51.65 0.94
CA ASP A 203 2.80 -51.83 0.11
C ASP A 203 3.24 -50.56 -0.66
N ASN A 204 2.45 -49.48 -0.60
CA ASN A 204 2.67 -48.17 -1.23
C ASN A 204 2.55 -47.03 -0.20
N ALA A 205 3.15 -47.19 0.98
CA ALA A 205 3.33 -46.11 1.97
C ALA A 205 4.30 -44.98 1.51
N GLY A 206 4.32 -44.68 0.21
CA GLY A 206 5.10 -43.61 -0.38
C GLY A 206 4.38 -42.26 -0.25
N ALA A 207 5.15 -41.17 -0.35
CA ALA A 207 4.57 -39.83 -0.44
C ALA A 207 3.73 -39.70 -1.73
N GLY A 208 2.44 -39.40 -1.60
CA GLY A 208 1.54 -39.12 -2.73
C GLY A 208 1.95 -37.85 -3.50
N MET A 209 2.66 -36.93 -2.84
CA MET A 209 3.35 -35.81 -3.47
C MET A 209 4.62 -35.46 -2.67
N LEU A 210 5.68 -35.09 -3.39
CA LEU A 210 6.88 -34.46 -2.84
C LEU A 210 6.97 -33.02 -3.35
N GLY A 211 7.37 -32.10 -2.48
CA GLY A 211 7.55 -30.71 -2.85
C GLY A 211 8.67 -30.04 -2.08
N THR A 212 9.11 -28.90 -2.57
CA THR A 212 10.07 -28.04 -1.88
C THR A 212 9.55 -26.61 -1.90
N ILE A 213 9.58 -25.95 -0.74
CA ILE A 213 9.25 -24.53 -0.61
C ILE A 213 10.50 -23.79 -0.15
N GLU A 214 10.88 -22.77 -0.91
CA GLU A 214 11.89 -21.83 -0.46
C GLU A 214 11.28 -20.81 0.51
N TYR A 215 12.03 -20.49 1.57
CA TYR A 215 11.68 -19.49 2.56
C TYR A 215 12.93 -18.77 3.09
N SER A 216 12.73 -17.67 3.81
CA SER A 216 13.80 -16.98 4.54
C SER A 216 13.24 -16.25 5.75
N SER A 217 14.10 -15.95 6.73
CA SER A 217 13.81 -15.01 7.81
C SER A 217 14.60 -13.73 7.61
N SER A 218 14.03 -12.57 8.00
CA SER A 218 14.71 -11.29 7.79
C SER A 218 14.21 -10.17 8.69
N THR A 219 15.10 -9.26 9.05
CA THR A 219 14.75 -7.92 9.54
C THR A 219 14.70 -6.98 8.35
N LEU A 220 13.50 -6.54 7.98
CA LEU A 220 13.22 -5.65 6.87
C LEU A 220 13.31 -4.19 7.30
N TYR A 221 13.94 -3.38 6.45
CA TYR A 221 13.76 -1.94 6.42
C TYR A 221 12.65 -1.60 5.41
N ARG A 222 11.68 -0.81 5.85
CA ARG A 222 10.55 -0.34 5.05
C ARG A 222 10.58 1.18 5.01
N TYR A 223 10.25 1.76 3.86
CA TYR A 223 10.19 3.21 3.67
C TYR A 223 9.03 3.59 2.75
N ALA A 224 8.32 4.64 3.11
CA ALA A 224 7.42 5.37 2.22
C ALA A 224 7.44 6.86 2.53
N ASN A 225 6.95 7.67 1.59
CA ASN A 225 6.67 9.08 1.82
C ASN A 225 5.34 9.50 1.21
N VAL A 226 4.83 10.64 1.66
CA VAL A 226 3.68 11.35 1.08
C VAL A 226 4.04 12.83 0.92
N ALA A 227 3.86 13.36 -0.28
CA ALA A 227 3.84 14.79 -0.56
C ALA A 227 2.48 15.34 -0.09
N ILE A 228 2.42 15.76 1.18
CA ILE A 228 1.17 16.18 1.85
C ILE A 228 0.50 17.35 1.11
N HIS A 229 1.29 18.27 0.55
CA HIS A 229 0.78 19.41 -0.21
C HIS A 229 0.03 18.99 -1.49
N GLU A 230 0.57 18.04 -2.26
CA GLU A 230 -0.12 17.48 -3.41
C GLU A 230 -1.33 16.64 -2.98
N PHE A 231 -1.19 15.84 -1.92
CA PHE A 231 -2.25 15.00 -1.42
C PHE A 231 -3.46 15.81 -0.90
N SER A 232 -3.21 16.93 -0.21
CA SER A 232 -4.25 17.87 0.21
C SER A 232 -5.02 18.41 -0.98
N HIS A 233 -4.32 18.87 -2.02
CA HIS A 233 -4.96 19.37 -3.24
C HIS A 233 -5.82 18.30 -3.93
N GLN A 234 -5.35 17.05 -3.98
CA GLN A 234 -6.14 15.93 -4.51
C GLN A 234 -7.43 15.69 -3.72
N LEU A 235 -7.42 15.98 -2.42
CA LEU A 235 -8.59 15.88 -1.54
C LEU A 235 -9.35 17.21 -1.41
N SER A 236 -9.27 18.07 -2.43
CA SER A 236 -9.96 19.37 -2.49
C SER A 236 -9.62 20.30 -1.33
N ASP A 237 -8.39 20.22 -0.82
CA ASP A 237 -7.89 20.99 0.31
C ASP A 237 -8.73 20.84 1.58
N ASN A 238 -9.42 19.70 1.73
CA ASN A 238 -10.12 19.37 2.95
C ASN A 238 -9.09 18.92 4.01
N LYS A 239 -8.82 19.83 4.95
CA LYS A 239 -7.90 19.61 6.07
C LYS A 239 -8.21 18.37 6.90
N GLU A 240 -9.48 18.16 7.27
CA GLU A 240 -9.90 17.03 8.10
C GLU A 240 -9.72 15.70 7.36
N SER A 241 -10.19 15.63 6.10
CA SER A 241 -10.03 14.44 5.26
C SER A 241 -8.56 14.11 5.01
N THR A 242 -7.71 15.12 4.80
CA THR A 242 -6.26 14.96 4.61
C THR A 242 -5.60 14.38 5.86
N ILE A 243 -5.90 14.91 7.05
CA ILE A 243 -5.34 14.41 8.30
C ILE A 243 -5.79 12.97 8.56
N ASN A 244 -7.09 12.68 8.42
CA ASN A 244 -7.63 11.35 8.64
C ASN A 244 -7.04 10.32 7.67
N ALA A 245 -6.88 10.68 6.39
CA ALA A 245 -6.26 9.80 5.41
C ALA A 245 -4.75 9.58 5.65
N LEU A 246 -4.03 10.60 6.13
CA LEU A 246 -2.62 10.45 6.54
C LEU A 246 -2.47 9.56 7.78
N ARG A 247 -3.37 9.67 8.76
CA ARG A 247 -3.41 8.74 9.92
C ARG A 247 -3.61 7.31 9.45
N LEU A 248 -4.61 7.08 8.61
CA LEU A 248 -4.90 5.78 8.03
C LEU A 248 -3.72 5.23 7.21
N PHE A 249 -3.00 6.09 6.49
CA PHE A 249 -1.77 5.72 5.79
C PHE A 249 -0.67 5.22 6.73
N ILE A 250 -0.43 5.94 7.84
CA ILE A 250 0.56 5.56 8.85
C ILE A 250 0.17 4.23 9.50
N GLU A 251 -1.10 4.06 9.88
CA GLU A 251 -1.63 2.82 10.45
C GLU A 251 -1.50 1.64 9.48
N ALA A 252 -1.93 1.81 8.23
CA ALA A 252 -1.84 0.76 7.22
C ALA A 252 -0.37 0.41 6.92
N PHE A 253 0.53 1.39 6.94
CA PHE A 253 1.96 1.10 6.80
C PHE A 253 2.47 0.27 7.97
N ALA A 254 2.09 0.57 9.21
CA ALA A 254 2.54 -0.19 10.37
C ALA A 254 1.89 -1.60 10.44
N ASN A 255 0.57 -1.68 10.26
CA ASN A 255 -0.23 -2.85 10.62
C ASN A 255 -0.55 -3.79 9.45
N ALA A 256 -0.56 -3.30 8.21
CA ALA A 256 -0.89 -4.16 7.07
C ALA A 256 0.27 -5.11 6.75
N MET A 257 -0.06 -6.38 6.47
CA MET A 257 0.92 -7.42 6.12
C MET A 257 0.55 -8.16 4.83
N PRO A 258 1.52 -8.52 3.98
CA PRO A 258 1.31 -9.44 2.88
C PRO A 258 0.82 -10.82 3.34
N THR A 259 -0.18 -11.34 2.63
CA THR A 259 -0.83 -12.63 2.94
C THR A 259 -0.23 -13.81 2.18
N GLY A 260 0.87 -13.61 1.45
CA GLY A 260 1.55 -14.68 0.72
C GLY A 260 2.00 -15.80 1.64
N LYS A 261 1.49 -17.03 1.42
CA LYS A 261 1.80 -18.23 2.23
C LYS A 261 1.55 -18.07 3.74
N VAL A 262 0.70 -17.11 4.14
CA VAL A 262 0.44 -16.79 5.55
C VAL A 262 -0.12 -17.96 6.35
N ASN A 263 -1.01 -18.76 5.77
CA ASN A 263 -1.61 -19.91 6.44
C ASN A 263 -0.59 -21.04 6.74
N THR A 264 0.51 -21.10 5.99
CA THR A 264 1.53 -22.14 6.16
C THR A 264 2.67 -21.68 7.07
N PHE A 265 2.97 -20.37 7.11
CA PHE A 265 4.11 -19.83 7.88
C PHE A 265 3.71 -18.97 9.09
N ALA A 266 2.43 -18.64 9.28
CA ALA A 266 1.93 -17.82 10.39
C ALA A 266 2.76 -16.53 10.64
N ASN A 267 3.12 -15.82 9.58
CA ASN A 267 4.12 -14.75 9.59
C ASN A 267 3.55 -13.34 9.91
N GLN A 268 2.42 -13.25 10.60
CA GLN A 268 1.83 -11.97 11.00
C GLN A 268 2.68 -11.34 12.09
N THR A 269 3.25 -10.17 11.82
CA THR A 269 4.17 -9.46 12.74
C THR A 269 3.92 -7.96 12.65
N LEU A 270 4.35 -7.24 13.67
CA LEU A 270 4.37 -5.78 13.70
C LEU A 270 5.82 -5.26 13.61
N PRO A 271 6.04 -4.02 13.17
CA PRO A 271 7.33 -3.36 13.25
C PRO A 271 7.84 -3.28 14.69
N GLN A 272 9.13 -3.54 14.91
CA GLN A 272 9.78 -3.29 16.20
C GLN A 272 10.11 -1.81 16.38
N MET A 273 10.18 -1.06 15.28
CA MET A 273 10.30 0.39 15.29
C MET A 273 9.53 1.00 14.13
N LEU A 274 8.84 2.10 14.41
CA LEU A 274 8.21 2.98 13.42
C LEU A 274 8.67 4.42 13.67
N VAL A 275 9.09 5.11 12.61
CA VAL A 275 9.49 6.53 12.65
C VAL A 275 8.65 7.31 11.65
N VAL A 276 8.05 8.41 12.11
CA VAL A 276 7.25 9.34 11.31
C VAL A 276 7.90 10.72 11.39
N THR A 277 8.30 11.27 10.25
CA THR A 277 9.04 12.53 10.16
C THR A 277 8.34 13.50 9.22
N LEU A 278 8.11 14.73 9.69
CA LEU A 278 7.59 15.84 8.89
C LEU A 278 8.73 16.73 8.39
N ARG A 279 8.70 17.06 7.10
CA ARG A 279 9.75 17.84 6.43
C ARG A 279 9.15 18.92 5.54
N ASP A 280 9.86 20.04 5.40
CA ASP A 280 9.49 21.18 4.56
C ASP A 280 10.34 21.34 3.29
N ASP A 281 11.31 20.43 3.11
CA ASP A 281 12.32 20.53 2.05
C ASP A 281 12.19 19.41 1.01
N ARG A 282 12.33 18.16 1.43
CA ARG A 282 12.29 16.97 0.57
C ARG A 282 12.08 15.69 1.38
N PRO A 283 11.54 14.62 0.77
CA PRO A 283 11.57 13.29 1.35
C PRO A 283 13.00 12.71 1.40
N VAL A 284 13.29 11.94 2.44
CA VAL A 284 14.60 11.31 2.66
C VAL A 284 14.45 9.83 3.03
N ASN A 285 14.89 8.95 2.14
CA ASN A 285 15.01 7.52 2.38
C ASN A 285 16.36 7.20 3.04
N LEU A 286 16.36 6.50 4.18
CA LEU A 286 17.54 6.16 4.97
C LEU A 286 18.11 4.77 4.66
N VAL A 287 17.77 4.20 3.51
CA VAL A 287 18.29 2.89 3.07
C VAL A 287 19.83 2.83 3.04
N SER A 288 20.52 3.96 2.93
CA SER A 288 21.99 4.07 3.03
C SER A 288 22.53 3.57 4.37
N ALA A 289 21.73 3.60 5.45
CA ALA A 289 22.07 3.00 6.74
C ALA A 289 22.44 1.51 6.63
N PHE A 290 21.90 0.84 5.61
CA PHE A 290 22.03 -0.61 5.41
C PHE A 290 22.85 -0.97 4.18
N GLU A 291 23.55 0.00 3.56
CA GLU A 291 24.51 -0.28 2.50
C GLU A 291 25.56 -1.27 3.02
N ASP A 292 26.26 -0.94 4.10
CA ASP A 292 27.03 -1.94 4.85
C ASP A 292 26.06 -2.88 5.62
N PRO A 293 26.01 -4.19 5.29
CA PRO A 293 25.05 -5.11 5.89
C PRO A 293 25.21 -5.21 7.42
N VAL A 294 24.10 -5.21 8.15
CA VAL A 294 24.11 -5.44 9.61
C VAL A 294 24.66 -6.85 9.90
N LYS A 295 25.62 -6.93 10.83
CA LYS A 295 26.22 -8.18 11.31
C LYS A 295 25.92 -8.38 12.79
N SER A 296 25.30 -9.50 13.14
CA SER A 296 24.94 -9.82 14.52
C SER A 296 25.00 -11.31 14.82
N LYS A 297 25.09 -11.63 16.12
CA LYS A 297 24.99 -13.00 16.65
C LYS A 297 23.70 -13.23 17.46
N ASP A 298 23.14 -12.17 18.05
CA ASP A 298 22.01 -12.22 18.99
C ASP A 298 20.72 -11.59 18.41
N GLY A 299 20.61 -11.55 17.08
CA GLY A 299 19.49 -10.93 16.34
C GLY A 299 19.85 -9.58 15.70
N TYR A 300 19.07 -9.17 14.69
CA TYR A 300 19.40 -8.02 13.84
C TYR A 300 18.67 -6.72 14.19
N VAL A 301 17.58 -6.78 14.97
CA VAL A 301 16.68 -5.63 15.21
C VAL A 301 17.41 -4.47 15.88
N SER A 302 17.99 -4.65 17.06
CA SER A 302 18.60 -3.56 17.84
C SER A 302 19.73 -2.87 17.06
N LYS A 303 20.62 -3.63 16.40
CA LYS A 303 21.67 -3.06 15.54
C LYS A 303 21.13 -2.36 14.29
N SER A 304 19.99 -2.81 13.76
CA SER A 304 19.34 -2.13 12.63
C SER A 304 18.76 -0.79 13.05
N ILE A 305 18.15 -0.73 14.24
CA ILE A 305 17.66 0.49 14.85
C ILE A 305 18.82 1.47 15.12
N GLU A 306 19.92 0.99 15.68
CA GLU A 306 21.12 1.79 15.93
C GLU A 306 21.67 2.39 14.64
N LYS A 307 21.87 1.58 13.58
CA LYS A 307 22.33 2.07 12.28
C LYS A 307 21.36 3.08 11.67
N LEU A 308 20.05 2.87 11.78
CA LEU A 308 19.03 3.81 11.31
C LEU A 308 19.13 5.16 12.02
N SER A 309 19.27 5.14 13.35
CA SER A 309 19.45 6.33 14.19
C SER A 309 20.71 7.11 13.81
N GLN A 310 21.83 6.42 13.60
CA GLN A 310 23.07 7.06 13.17
C GLN A 310 22.94 7.69 11.78
N GLU A 311 22.23 7.03 10.85
CA GLU A 311 22.01 7.58 9.52
C GLU A 311 21.10 8.81 9.55
N TYR A 312 20.07 8.78 10.40
CA TYR A 312 19.16 9.92 10.61
C TYR A 312 19.91 11.20 11.04
N GLU A 313 20.92 11.09 11.90
CA GLU A 313 21.78 12.24 12.24
C GLU A 313 22.67 12.67 11.07
N LYS A 314 23.26 11.72 10.33
CA LYS A 314 24.19 12.03 9.24
C LYS A 314 23.49 12.79 8.10
N VAL A 315 22.26 12.39 7.74
CA VAL A 315 21.54 13.02 6.63
C VAL A 315 21.23 14.49 6.90
N GLN A 316 21.02 14.89 8.16
CA GLN A 316 20.76 16.28 8.55
C GLN A 316 21.89 17.26 8.19
N LYS A 317 23.07 16.77 7.78
CA LYS A 317 24.13 17.62 7.20
C LYS A 317 23.80 18.15 5.81
N PHE A 318 22.88 17.50 5.09
CA PHE A 318 22.50 17.84 3.71
C PHE A 318 21.10 18.45 3.59
N VAL A 319 20.25 18.25 4.59
CA VAL A 319 18.82 18.59 4.55
C VAL A 319 18.47 19.47 5.75
N HIS A 320 17.34 20.17 5.68
CA HIS A 320 16.86 20.96 6.81
C HIS A 320 16.57 20.06 8.01
N LYS A 321 16.59 20.66 9.21
CA LYS A 321 16.08 19.96 10.40
C LYS A 321 14.59 19.67 10.18
N PRO A 322 14.12 18.44 10.43
CA PRO A 322 12.71 18.12 10.29
C PRO A 322 11.84 19.00 11.19
N LEU A 323 10.63 19.30 10.73
CA LEU A 323 9.64 20.09 11.46
C LEU A 323 9.19 19.38 12.74
N ALA A 324 9.05 18.06 12.66
CA ALA A 324 8.80 17.17 13.77
C ALA A 324 9.21 15.75 13.39
N SER A 325 9.55 14.94 14.39
CA SER A 325 9.79 13.51 14.20
C SER A 325 9.34 12.78 15.45
N PHE A 326 8.59 11.70 15.25
CA PHE A 326 8.00 10.87 16.28
C PHE A 326 8.38 9.42 16.02
N TYR A 327 8.60 8.63 17.05
CA TYR A 327 8.84 7.20 16.89
C TYR A 327 8.21 6.37 18.00
N VAL A 328 7.82 5.15 17.66
CA VAL A 328 7.42 4.10 18.62
C VAL A 328 8.38 2.94 18.44
N THR A 329 8.86 2.39 19.56
CA THR A 329 9.77 1.23 19.57
C THR A 329 9.28 0.19 20.57
N MET A 330 9.39 -1.09 20.21
CA MET A 330 9.21 -2.21 21.15
C MET A 330 10.49 -2.50 21.95
N ASP A 331 11.62 -1.98 21.47
CA ASP A 331 12.93 -2.18 22.06
C ASP A 331 13.28 -0.99 22.96
N SER A 332 13.14 -1.18 24.28
CA SER A 332 13.47 -0.19 25.31
C SER A 332 14.96 -0.16 25.67
N SER A 333 15.80 -0.97 25.02
CA SER A 333 17.19 -1.20 25.43
C SER A 333 18.22 -0.27 24.79
N ASN A 334 17.83 0.60 23.85
CA ASN A 334 18.76 1.50 23.17
C ASN A 334 18.74 2.90 23.81
N GLU A 335 19.66 3.14 24.74
CA GLU A 335 19.71 4.38 25.56
C GLU A 335 20.01 5.68 24.77
N GLU A 336 20.36 5.61 23.47
CA GLU A 336 20.64 6.78 22.63
C GLU A 336 19.98 6.72 21.22
N ILE A 337 18.68 6.44 21.15
CA ILE A 337 17.93 6.62 19.89
C ILE A 337 17.73 8.13 19.62
N LYS A 338 18.13 8.60 18.45
CA LYS A 338 18.06 10.01 18.04
C LYS A 338 17.19 10.19 16.81
N LEU A 339 15.95 9.69 16.90
CA LEU A 339 14.97 9.66 15.83
C LEU A 339 13.82 10.65 16.02
N GLY A 340 13.80 11.42 17.12
CA GLY A 340 12.76 12.38 17.43
C GLY A 340 12.22 12.22 18.85
N VAL A 341 10.93 12.46 19.03
CA VAL A 341 10.19 12.23 20.28
C VAL A 341 9.74 10.77 20.32
N GLU A 342 10.02 10.09 21.43
CA GLU A 342 9.51 8.74 21.68
C GLU A 342 8.07 8.79 22.18
N GLU A 343 7.20 8.08 21.49
CA GLU A 343 5.78 7.97 21.82
C GLU A 343 5.49 6.64 22.51
N GLN A 344 4.62 6.67 23.53
CA GLN A 344 4.31 5.48 24.33
C GLN A 344 3.45 4.47 23.56
N SER A 345 2.75 4.92 22.53
CA SER A 345 1.87 4.08 21.73
C SER A 345 1.70 4.62 20.32
N MET A 346 1.23 3.75 19.42
CA MET A 346 0.87 4.15 18.07
C MET A 346 -0.26 5.19 18.07
N GLN A 347 -1.22 5.09 18.98
CA GLN A 347 -2.30 6.07 19.09
C GLN A 347 -1.77 7.46 19.44
N GLN A 348 -0.88 7.55 20.44
CA GLN A 348 -0.27 8.82 20.82
C GLN A 348 0.55 9.42 19.67
N LEU A 349 1.33 8.59 18.96
CA LEU A 349 2.06 9.04 17.77
C LEU A 349 1.13 9.62 16.70
N LEU A 350 -0.03 9.01 16.46
CA LEU A 350 -0.99 9.52 15.49
C LEU A 350 -1.59 10.85 15.94
N ASP A 351 -1.92 10.98 17.23
CA ASP A 351 -2.55 12.19 17.77
C ASP A 351 -1.59 13.38 17.75
N ASP A 352 -0.34 13.19 18.15
CA ASP A 352 0.69 14.22 18.10
C ASP A 352 1.09 14.56 16.66
N PHE A 353 1.17 13.56 15.78
CA PHE A 353 1.31 13.76 14.34
C PHE A 353 0.16 14.61 13.77
N SER A 354 -1.10 14.27 14.08
CA SER A 354 -2.27 14.98 13.57
C SER A 354 -2.33 16.43 14.06
N SER A 355 -2.03 16.65 15.35
CA SER A 355 -1.90 17.98 15.93
C SER A 355 -0.86 18.79 15.15
N LYS A 356 0.31 18.19 14.92
CA LYS A 356 1.42 18.87 14.26
C LYS A 356 1.15 19.18 12.79
N VAL A 357 0.56 18.24 12.03
CA VAL A 357 0.17 18.48 10.63
C VAL A 357 -0.91 19.56 10.54
N SER A 358 -1.84 19.61 11.50
CA SER A 358 -2.89 20.63 11.54
C SER A 358 -2.33 22.06 11.67
N GLU A 359 -1.15 22.25 12.26
CA GLU A 359 -0.49 23.56 12.31
C GLU A 359 -0.02 24.04 10.93
N PHE A 360 0.23 23.12 9.99
CA PHE A 360 0.81 23.41 8.68
C PHE A 360 -0.21 23.36 7.52
N LEU A 361 -1.32 22.64 7.68
CA LEU A 361 -2.43 22.64 6.73
C LEU A 361 -3.32 23.88 6.94
N GLN A 362 -3.54 24.64 5.87
CA GLN A 362 -4.38 25.84 5.87
C GLN A 362 -5.87 25.51 5.89
#